data_AF-K0B0B5-F1
#
_entry.id   AF-K0B0B5-F1
#
_cell.length_a   1.000
_cell.length_b   1.000
_cell.length_c   1.000
_cell.angle_alpha   90.00
_cell.angle_beta   90.00
_cell.angle_gamma   90.00
#
_symmetry.space_group_name_H-M   'P 1'
#
loop_
_entity.id
_entity.type
_entity.pdbx_description
1 polymer ?
#
loop_
_entity_poly.entity_id
_entity_poly.type
_entity_poly.pdbx_seq_one_letter_code
_entity_poly.pdbx_strand_id
1 'polypeptide(L)'
;MKKRKYVIFIFILIPIVLLLFYYKKFQYDENFVKTLPNIQVSNDSNEIKTFINYYSLNSKIGEKKILISDEDIQNVAPNEKFNIKFADTPHEYNLSIILDEGEANVTTSDDSFNTPKNKGKHEYILTTRWYDKGTISYKFTVNVVE
;
A
#
# COMPACT_ATOMS: atom_id res chain seq x y z
N MET A 1 -33.73 -39.49 -22.59
CA MET A 1 -32.79 -38.43 -23.04
C MET A 1 -32.59 -37.24 -22.09
N LYS A 2 -33.53 -36.90 -21.18
CA LYS A 2 -33.38 -35.72 -20.30
C LYS A 2 -32.24 -35.85 -19.27
N LYS A 3 -32.09 -36.99 -18.58
CA LYS A 3 -31.08 -37.20 -17.52
C LYS A 3 -29.61 -37.02 -17.98
N ARG A 4 -29.25 -37.46 -19.21
CA ARG A 4 -27.89 -37.29 -19.76
C ARG A 4 -27.53 -35.83 -20.03
N LYS A 5 -28.50 -34.97 -20.37
CA LYS A 5 -28.28 -33.53 -20.59
C LYS A 5 -27.95 -32.80 -19.29
N TYR A 6 -28.58 -33.18 -18.17
CA TYR A 6 -28.30 -32.59 -16.85
C TYR A 6 -26.90 -32.93 -16.33
N VAL A 7 -26.43 -34.16 -16.55
CA VAL A 7 -25.08 -34.57 -16.13
C VAL A 7 -24.01 -33.73 -16.86
N ILE A 8 -24.15 -33.53 -18.17
CA ILE A 8 -23.25 -32.68 -18.95
C ILE A 8 -23.29 -31.23 -18.45
N PHE A 9 -24.49 -30.73 -18.15
CA PHE A 9 -24.65 -29.37 -17.62
C PHE A 9 -23.95 -29.19 -16.27
N ILE A 10 -24.05 -30.15 -15.36
CA ILE A 10 -23.40 -30.13 -14.03
C ILE A 10 -21.86 -30.14 -14.18
N PHE A 11 -21.32 -30.99 -15.06
CA PHE A 11 -19.88 -31.07 -15.31
C PHE A 11 -19.28 -29.79 -15.91
N ILE A 12 -20.08 -28.98 -16.62
CA ILE A 12 -19.63 -27.69 -17.18
C ILE A 12 -19.84 -26.55 -16.17
N LEU A 13 -20.96 -26.55 -15.44
CA LEU A 13 -21.32 -25.46 -14.53
C LEU A 13 -20.43 -25.42 -13.28
N ILE A 14 -20.11 -26.59 -12.69
CA ILE A 14 -19.27 -26.68 -11.49
C ILE A 14 -17.89 -26.05 -11.68
N PRO A 15 -17.09 -26.38 -12.72
CA PRO A 15 -15.78 -25.77 -12.90
C PRO A 15 -15.87 -24.28 -13.19
N ILE A 16 -16.90 -23.80 -13.90
CA ILE A 16 -17.12 -22.36 -14.13
C ILE A 16 -17.41 -21.64 -12.80
N VAL A 17 -18.27 -22.20 -11.95
CA VAL A 17 -18.57 -21.63 -10.62
C VAL A 17 -17.33 -21.65 -9.74
N LEU A 18 -16.53 -22.72 -9.77
CA LEU A 18 -15.25 -22.79 -9.04
C LEU A 18 -14.24 -21.77 -9.56
N LEU A 19 -14.16 -21.54 -10.88
CA LEU A 19 -13.32 -20.52 -11.50
C LEU A 19 -13.77 -19.11 -11.10
N LEU A 20 -15.07 -18.85 -11.04
CA LEU A 20 -15.63 -17.58 -10.57
C LEU A 20 -15.37 -17.35 -9.08
N PHE A 21 -15.50 -18.37 -8.24
CA PHE A 21 -15.13 -18.31 -6.82
C PHE A 21 -13.62 -18.08 -6.64
N TYR A 22 -12.80 -18.75 -7.43
CA TYR A 22 -11.35 -18.55 -7.46
C TYR A 22 -11.04 -17.11 -7.85
N TYR A 23 -11.59 -16.62 -8.95
CA TYR A 23 -11.40 -15.24 -9.42
C TYR A 23 -11.88 -14.20 -8.40
N LYS A 24 -13.05 -14.40 -7.78
CA LYS A 24 -13.58 -13.50 -6.74
C LYS A 24 -12.68 -13.43 -5.50
N LYS A 25 -12.02 -14.54 -5.11
CA LYS A 25 -11.04 -14.56 -4.02
C LYS A 25 -9.83 -13.64 -4.29
N PHE A 26 -9.49 -13.41 -5.57
CA PHE A 26 -8.41 -12.50 -5.98
C PHE A 26 -8.86 -11.07 -6.23
N GLN A 27 -10.15 -10.77 -6.22
CA GLN A 27 -10.61 -9.37 -6.37
C GLN A 27 -10.27 -8.54 -5.14
N TYR A 28 -10.03 -7.25 -5.39
CA TYR A 28 -9.92 -6.18 -4.40
C TYR A 28 -11.06 -6.29 -3.37
N ASP A 29 -10.71 -6.34 -2.09
CA ASP A 29 -11.68 -6.40 -0.99
C ASP A 29 -11.47 -5.16 -0.11
N GLU A 30 -12.34 -4.16 -0.29
CA GLU A 30 -12.31 -2.92 0.48
C GLU A 30 -12.41 -3.15 1.99
N ASN A 31 -13.13 -4.19 2.42
CA ASN A 31 -13.27 -4.50 3.84
C ASN A 31 -11.96 -5.02 4.40
N PHE A 32 -11.21 -5.79 3.60
CA PHE A 32 -9.88 -6.24 3.97
C PHE A 32 -8.88 -5.08 4.08
N VAL A 33 -8.91 -4.12 3.15
CA VAL A 33 -8.04 -2.92 3.20
C VAL A 33 -8.24 -2.14 4.50
N LYS A 34 -9.48 -2.01 4.98
CA LYS A 34 -9.80 -1.34 6.26
C LYS A 34 -9.20 -2.04 7.48
N THR A 35 -8.76 -3.30 7.36
CA THR A 35 -8.09 -4.04 8.45
C THR A 35 -6.58 -3.84 8.47
N LEU A 36 -6.01 -3.24 7.41
CA LEU A 36 -4.56 -2.98 7.37
C LEU A 36 -4.20 -1.85 8.33
N PRO A 37 -3.03 -1.93 9.01
CA PRO A 37 -2.51 -0.83 9.80
C PRO A 37 -2.51 0.47 9.00
N ASN A 38 -3.01 1.54 9.60
CA ASN A 38 -2.92 2.87 9.01
C ASN A 38 -1.63 3.56 9.46
N ILE A 39 -1.12 4.46 8.62
CA ILE A 39 -0.03 5.36 8.97
C ILE A 39 -0.52 6.81 8.85
N GLN A 40 0.13 7.71 9.56
CA GLN A 40 -0.09 9.15 9.42
C GLN A 40 1.27 9.83 9.29
N VAL A 41 1.45 10.65 8.28
CA VAL A 41 2.64 11.49 8.13
C VAL A 41 2.23 12.93 8.35
N SER A 42 2.74 13.56 9.41
CA SER A 42 2.28 14.89 9.82
C SER A 42 3.35 15.68 10.56
N ASN A 43 3.16 16.99 10.61
CA ASN A 43 3.83 17.89 11.54
C ASN A 43 2.79 18.82 12.19
N ASP A 44 3.24 19.87 12.89
CA ASP A 44 2.35 20.78 13.62
C ASP A 44 1.40 21.58 12.72
N SER A 45 1.76 21.76 11.44
CA SER A 45 1.05 22.63 10.50
C SER A 45 0.37 21.88 9.35
N ASN A 46 0.87 20.69 9.01
CA ASN A 46 0.56 19.96 7.80
C ASN A 46 0.35 18.47 8.09
N GLU A 47 -0.66 17.87 7.45
CA GLU A 47 -0.86 16.42 7.39
C GLU A 47 -0.72 15.96 5.95
N ILE A 48 0.25 15.09 5.70
CA ILE A 48 0.43 14.41 4.42
C ILE A 48 -0.47 13.19 4.43
N LYS A 49 -1.47 13.19 3.56
CA LYS A 49 -2.30 11.99 3.38
C LYS A 49 -1.45 10.89 2.76
N THR A 50 -1.44 9.75 3.43
CA THR A 50 -0.73 8.55 3.01
C THR A 50 -1.71 7.52 2.49
N PHE A 51 -1.35 6.87 1.40
CA PHE A 51 -2.20 5.83 0.80
C PHE A 51 -1.42 4.53 0.67
N ILE A 52 -2.13 3.41 0.76
CA ILE A 52 -1.52 2.08 0.60
C ILE A 52 -1.28 1.86 -0.90
N ASN A 53 0.00 1.87 -1.29
CA ASN A 53 0.44 1.67 -2.67
C ASN A 53 0.56 0.19 -3.02
N TYR A 54 1.04 -0.58 -2.04
CA TYR A 54 1.31 -1.99 -2.18
C TYR A 54 1.10 -2.69 -0.85
N TYR A 55 0.56 -3.90 -0.91
CA TYR A 55 0.38 -4.77 0.24
C TYR A 55 0.82 -6.17 -0.15
N SER A 56 1.54 -6.85 0.72
CA SER A 56 2.01 -8.23 0.53
C SER A 56 1.86 -9.00 1.83
N LEU A 57 0.73 -9.70 1.93
CA LEU A 57 0.51 -10.63 3.02
C LEU A 57 1.31 -11.89 2.74
N ASN A 58 2.31 -12.17 3.56
CA ASN A 58 3.00 -13.46 3.53
C ASN A 58 2.12 -14.53 4.20
N SER A 59 0.92 -14.78 3.65
CA SER A 59 0.15 -15.96 4.02
C SER A 59 0.65 -17.13 3.19
N LYS A 60 0.45 -18.35 3.71
CA LYS A 60 0.63 -19.62 2.99
C LYS A 60 -0.14 -19.74 1.65
N ILE A 61 -0.84 -18.69 1.20
CA ILE A 61 -1.81 -18.69 0.10
C ILE A 61 -1.43 -17.69 -1.03
N GLY A 62 -0.36 -16.88 -0.88
CA GLY A 62 0.22 -16.08 -1.97
C GLY A 62 0.23 -14.55 -1.75
N GLU A 63 0.92 -13.84 -2.64
CA GLU A 63 1.07 -12.38 -2.67
C GLU A 63 -0.16 -11.73 -3.35
N LYS A 64 -0.79 -10.73 -2.70
CA LYS A 64 -1.94 -9.98 -3.25
C LYS A 64 -1.61 -8.50 -3.35
N LYS A 65 -1.32 -8.02 -4.56
CA LYS A 65 -1.04 -6.60 -4.85
C LYS A 65 -2.35 -5.82 -4.94
N ILE A 66 -2.45 -4.74 -4.16
CA ILE A 66 -3.58 -3.81 -4.17
C ILE A 66 -3.02 -2.41 -4.37
N LEU A 67 -3.40 -1.76 -5.47
CA LEU A 67 -3.09 -0.36 -5.76
C LEU A 67 -4.31 0.48 -5.37
N ILE A 68 -4.15 1.40 -4.43
CA ILE A 68 -5.19 2.37 -4.04
C ILE A 68 -4.70 3.74 -4.48
N SER A 69 -5.42 4.37 -5.41
CA SER A 69 -5.05 5.64 -6.02
C SER A 69 -6.01 6.73 -5.57
N ASP A 70 -5.52 7.65 -4.76
CA ASP A 70 -5.87 9.07 -4.82
C ASP A 70 -4.56 9.85 -4.60
N GLU A 71 -4.05 10.51 -5.64
CA GLU A 71 -2.84 11.33 -5.53
C GLU A 71 -3.18 12.67 -4.87
N ASP A 72 -3.20 12.71 -3.53
CA ASP A 72 -3.20 13.98 -2.82
C ASP A 72 -1.75 14.47 -2.67
N ILE A 73 -1.43 15.60 -3.31
CA ILE A 73 -0.08 16.18 -3.31
C ILE A 73 -0.08 17.36 -2.36
N GLN A 74 0.65 17.23 -1.25
CA GLN A 74 0.79 18.29 -0.26
C GLN A 74 1.95 19.22 -0.62
N ASN A 75 1.71 20.53 -0.61
CA ASN A 75 2.77 21.53 -0.70
C ASN A 75 3.47 21.66 0.65
N VAL A 76 4.81 21.59 0.64
CA VAL A 76 5.65 21.60 1.85
C VAL A 76 6.88 22.48 1.63
N ALA A 77 7.45 23.02 2.71
CA ALA A 77 8.68 23.78 2.67
C ALA A 77 9.91 22.84 2.51
N PRO A 78 11.05 23.36 2.01
CA PRO A 78 12.29 22.58 1.93
C PRO A 78 12.89 22.32 3.33
N ASN A 79 13.44 21.11 3.54
CA ASN A 79 13.98 20.64 4.83
C ASN A 79 12.95 20.68 5.98
N GLU A 80 11.66 20.62 5.67
CA GLU A 80 10.60 20.56 6.66
C GLU A 80 10.57 19.17 7.28
N LYS A 81 10.50 19.13 8.62
CA LYS A 81 10.47 17.89 9.39
C LYS A 81 9.05 17.34 9.45
N PHE A 82 8.90 16.06 9.14
CA PHE A 82 7.66 15.29 9.27
C PHE A 82 7.85 14.09 10.18
N ASN A 83 6.83 13.77 10.97
CA ASN A 83 6.79 12.59 11.81
C ASN A 83 5.88 11.54 11.18
N ILE A 84 6.30 10.28 11.25
CA ILE A 84 5.59 9.08 10.83
C ILE A 84 4.98 8.48 12.09
N LYS A 85 3.65 8.43 12.14
CA LYS A 85 2.90 7.81 13.23
C LYS A 85 2.29 6.51 12.73
N PHE A 86 2.57 5.43 13.45
CA PHE A 86 1.99 4.12 13.16
C PHE A 86 0.81 3.88 14.10
N ALA A 87 -0.37 3.56 13.55
CA ALA A 87 -1.51 3.15 14.37
C ALA A 87 -1.25 1.82 15.09
N ASP A 88 -0.43 0.97 14.47
CA ASP A 88 0.13 -0.25 15.03
C ASP A 88 1.61 -0.31 14.64
N THR A 89 2.52 -0.43 15.60
CA THR A 89 3.96 -0.29 15.35
C THR A 89 4.51 -1.50 14.59
N PRO A 90 5.14 -1.33 13.41
CA PRO A 90 5.78 -2.43 12.71
C PRO A 90 7.03 -2.91 13.43
N HIS A 91 7.45 -4.15 13.14
CA HIS A 91 8.72 -4.69 13.65
C HIS A 91 9.91 -4.05 12.94
N GLU A 92 9.75 -3.78 11.64
CA GLU A 92 10.77 -3.17 10.78
C GLU A 92 10.08 -2.21 9.81
N TYR A 93 10.72 -1.08 9.50
CA TYR A 93 10.30 -0.22 8.40
C TYR A 93 11.49 0.45 7.70
N ASN A 94 11.28 0.88 6.45
CA ASN A 94 12.22 1.64 5.65
C ASN A 94 11.46 2.69 4.83
N LEU A 95 11.96 3.92 4.82
CA LEU A 95 11.46 4.98 3.95
C LEU A 95 12.41 5.15 2.77
N SER A 96 11.86 5.18 1.56
CA SER A 96 12.60 5.45 0.32
C SER A 96 11.99 6.63 -0.42
N ILE A 97 12.81 7.31 -1.21
CA ILE A 97 12.39 8.33 -2.18
C ILE A 97 12.67 7.80 -3.59
N ILE A 98 11.73 8.01 -4.51
CA ILE A 98 11.90 7.65 -5.91
C ILE A 98 12.60 8.79 -6.64
N LEU A 99 13.67 8.42 -7.35
CA LEU A 99 14.51 9.28 -8.17
C LEU A 99 14.50 8.76 -9.61
N ASP A 100 14.96 9.59 -10.56
CA ASP A 100 15.01 9.20 -11.98
C ASP A 100 15.86 7.93 -12.25
N GLU A 101 16.89 7.71 -11.42
CA GLU A 101 17.82 6.58 -11.54
C GLU A 101 17.44 5.37 -10.66
N GLY A 102 16.32 5.42 -9.92
CA GLY A 102 15.85 4.33 -9.05
C GLY A 102 15.30 4.81 -7.71
N GLU A 103 15.48 4.00 -6.67
CA GLU A 103 15.02 4.33 -5.31
C GLU A 103 16.22 4.54 -4.39
N ALA A 104 16.14 5.58 -3.55
CA ALA A 104 17.14 5.86 -2.53
C ALA A 104 16.53 5.81 -1.13
N ASN A 105 17.25 5.19 -0.18
CA ASN A 105 16.81 5.18 1.22
C ASN A 105 16.87 6.58 1.82
N VAL A 106 15.81 6.95 2.54
CA VAL A 106 15.71 8.18 3.31
C VAL A 106 16.06 7.84 4.75
N THR A 107 17.02 8.57 5.31
CA THR A 107 17.37 8.41 6.72
C THR A 107 16.21 8.87 7.60
N THR A 108 15.75 8.01 8.49
CA THR A 108 14.79 8.35 9.54
C THR A 108 15.47 8.38 10.91
N SER A 109 15.02 9.28 11.77
CA SER A 109 15.45 9.38 13.18
C SER A 109 14.22 9.61 14.04
N ASP A 110 14.00 8.79 15.06
CA ASP A 110 12.80 8.86 15.92
C ASP A 110 11.49 8.95 15.11
N ASP A 111 11.35 8.06 14.13
CA ASP A 111 10.20 8.00 13.21
C ASP A 111 9.93 9.31 12.47
N SER A 112 10.96 10.11 12.23
CA SER A 112 10.85 11.37 11.51
C SER A 112 11.83 11.47 10.35
N PHE A 113 11.48 12.26 9.34
CA PHE A 113 12.31 12.56 8.17
C PHE A 113 12.18 14.04 7.78
N ASN A 114 13.10 14.51 6.94
CA ASN A 114 13.04 15.86 6.37
C ASN A 114 12.72 15.79 4.87
N THR A 115 11.92 16.74 4.39
CA THR A 115 11.68 16.93 2.96
C THR A 115 12.98 17.34 2.24
N PRO A 116 13.10 17.09 0.92
CA PRO A 116 14.30 17.42 0.19
C PRO A 116 14.47 18.93 0.08
N LYS A 117 15.72 19.39 -0.05
CA LYS A 117 16.01 20.81 -0.28
C LYS A 117 15.53 21.29 -1.66
N ASN A 118 15.53 20.40 -2.64
CA ASN A 118 15.23 20.74 -4.03
C ASN A 118 13.73 20.86 -4.23
N LYS A 119 13.30 21.92 -4.95
CA LYS A 119 11.91 22.11 -5.35
C LYS A 119 11.42 20.98 -6.25
N GLY A 120 10.11 20.80 -6.25
CA GLY A 120 9.42 19.89 -7.15
C GLY A 120 8.70 18.76 -6.44
N LYS A 121 8.16 17.84 -7.24
CA LYS A 121 7.43 16.69 -6.75
C LYS A 121 8.41 15.59 -6.35
N HIS A 122 8.22 15.05 -5.15
CA HIS A 122 9.00 13.97 -4.59
C HIS A 122 8.07 12.87 -4.12
N GLU A 123 8.29 11.67 -4.65
CA GLU A 123 7.49 10.49 -4.33
C GLU A 123 8.22 9.61 -3.31
N TYR A 124 7.51 9.22 -2.27
CA TYR A 124 8.05 8.41 -1.19
C TYR A 124 7.35 7.05 -1.13
N ILE A 125 8.12 6.02 -0.76
CA ILE A 125 7.64 4.68 -0.45
C ILE A 125 8.05 4.35 0.99
N LEU A 126 7.06 4.17 1.88
CA LEU A 126 7.29 3.65 3.22
C LEU A 126 6.96 2.16 3.22
N THR A 127 7.97 1.30 3.34
CA THR A 127 7.79 -0.15 3.48
C THR A 127 7.87 -0.54 4.95
N THR A 128 6.92 -1.34 5.40
CA THR A 128 6.74 -1.76 6.81
C THR A 128 6.56 -3.27 6.86
N ARG A 129 6.95 -3.89 7.97
CA ARG A 129 6.83 -5.34 8.17
C ARG A 129 6.30 -5.67 9.56
N TRP A 130 5.26 -6.48 9.59
CA TRP A 130 4.78 -7.17 10.79
C TRP A 130 4.91 -8.67 10.58
N TYR A 131 5.44 -9.41 11.55
CA TYR A 131 5.65 -10.85 11.40
C TYR A 131 4.34 -11.64 11.29
N ASP A 132 3.25 -11.12 11.83
CA ASP A 132 1.91 -11.68 11.75
C ASP A 132 1.08 -11.13 10.57
N LYS A 133 1.34 -9.90 10.10
CA LYS A 133 0.55 -9.24 9.03
C LYS A 133 1.23 -9.15 7.67
N GLY A 134 2.52 -9.48 7.59
CA GLY A 134 3.30 -9.40 6.35
C GLY A 134 3.92 -8.02 6.10
N THR A 135 4.18 -7.73 4.83
CA THR A 135 4.84 -6.50 4.37
C THR A 135 3.82 -5.55 3.75
N ILE A 136 3.84 -4.27 4.12
CA ILE A 136 2.95 -3.24 3.59
C ILE A 136 3.79 -2.07 3.12
N SER A 137 3.53 -1.58 1.91
CA SER A 137 4.18 -0.39 1.37
C SER A 137 3.15 0.70 1.10
N TYR A 138 3.37 1.85 1.72
CA TYR A 138 2.58 3.06 1.56
C TYR A 138 3.31 4.00 0.61
N LYS A 139 2.56 4.73 -0.22
CA LYS A 139 3.11 5.78 -1.08
C LYS A 139 2.44 7.10 -0.74
N PHE A 140 3.23 8.15 -0.80
CA PHE A 140 2.76 9.51 -0.69
C PHE A 140 3.68 10.42 -1.50
N THR A 141 3.13 11.53 -1.98
CA THR A 141 3.85 12.48 -2.81
C THR A 141 3.78 13.85 -2.16
N VAL A 142 4.92 14.52 -2.07
CA VAL A 142 5.02 15.89 -1.59
C VAL A 142 5.52 16.79 -2.72
N ASN A 143 5.06 18.04 -2.74
CA ASN A 143 5.58 19.06 -3.64
C ASN A 143 6.32 20.11 -2.81
N VAL A 144 7.64 20.16 -2.94
CA VAL A 144 8.46 21.13 -2.24
C VAL A 144 8.34 22.48 -2.94
N VAL A 145 7.79 23.46 -2.22
CA VAL A 145 7.58 24.84 -2.65
C VAL A 145 8.37 25.79 -1.74
N GLU A 146 8.79 26.94 -2.27
CA GLU A 146 9.49 27.99 -1.51
C GLU A 146 8.51 28.90 -0.76
#